data_AF-A0A967UKL2-F1
#
_entry.id   AF-A0A967UKL2-F1
#
_cell.length_a   1.000
_cell.length_b   1.000
_cell.length_c   1.000
_cell.angle_alpha   90.00
_cell.angle_beta   90.00
_cell.angle_gamma   90.00
#
_symmetry.space_group_name_H-M   'P 1'
#
loop_
_entity.id
_entity.type
_entity.pdbx_description
1 polymer ?
#
loop_
_entity_poly.entity_id
_entity_poly.type
_entity_poly.pdbx_seq_one_letter_code
_entity_poly.pdbx_strand_id
1 'polypeptide(L)'
;MKLIHWKLTARQDEMKVKQLSNPNREPVVLRLEDMPGATLRDRLQCASYQVNRLFRQGRPFGLRLRGRHFAPAQGRHHKLRMLAELAVHDQD
;
A
#
# COMPACT_ATOMS: atom_id res chain seq x y z
N MET A 1 -1.97 13.70 -22.58
CA MET A 1 -1.63 13.86 -21.14
C MET A 1 -2.33 12.77 -20.33
N LYS A 2 -1.61 11.72 -19.90
CA LYS A 2 -2.20 10.66 -19.04
C LYS A 2 -2.09 11.09 -17.58
N LEU A 3 -3.09 11.81 -17.10
CA LEU A 3 -3.30 12.02 -15.67
C LEU A 3 -3.76 10.68 -15.08
N ILE A 4 -2.81 9.88 -14.60
CA ILE A 4 -3.14 8.66 -13.84
C ILE A 4 -3.71 9.13 -12.50
N HIS A 5 -5.03 9.35 -12.46
CA HIS A 5 -5.81 9.52 -11.25
C HIS A 5 -5.89 8.14 -10.55
N TRP A 6 -4.80 7.69 -9.95
CA TRP A 6 -4.71 6.42 -9.22
C TRP A 6 -5.36 6.46 -7.82
N LYS A 7 -6.21 7.47 -7.54
CA LYS A 7 -7.06 7.50 -6.34
C LYS A 7 -8.28 6.57 -6.52
N LEU A 8 -8.06 5.34 -6.97
CA LEU A 8 -9.08 4.30 -6.88
C LEU A 8 -9.08 3.80 -5.44
N THR A 9 -9.89 4.49 -4.64
CA THR A 9 -10.32 4.08 -3.31
C THR A 9 -10.91 2.69 -3.45
N ALA A 10 -10.09 1.66 -3.23
CA ALA A 10 -10.52 0.28 -3.26
C ALA A 10 -11.35 0.01 -2.00
N ARG A 11 -12.63 0.42 -2.07
CA ARG A 11 -13.73 0.03 -1.18
C ARG A 11 -13.85 -1.49 -1.23
N GLN A 12 -13.15 -2.19 -0.34
CA GLN A 12 -13.48 -3.55 0.08
C GLN A 12 -13.31 -3.53 1.60
N ASP A 13 -14.39 -3.27 2.32
CA ASP A 13 -15.38 -4.28 2.73
C ASP A 13 -14.76 -5.22 3.76
N GLU A 14 -15.17 -4.96 5.00
CA GLU A 14 -15.03 -5.72 6.24
C GLU A 14 -13.82 -6.64 6.44
N MET A 15 -12.88 -6.21 7.30
CA MET A 15 -12.46 -7.08 8.40
C MET A 15 -11.97 -6.26 9.59
N LYS A 16 -12.83 -6.19 10.62
CA LYS A 16 -12.54 -5.60 11.93
C LYS A 16 -11.44 -6.40 12.63
N VAL A 17 -10.19 -5.92 12.58
CA VAL A 17 -9.22 -6.24 13.64
C VAL A 17 -8.83 -4.93 14.31
N LYS A 18 -9.43 -4.74 15.50
CA LYS A 18 -9.11 -3.70 16.46
C LYS A 18 -7.60 -3.64 16.68
N GLN A 19 -6.90 -2.69 16.09
CA GLN A 19 -5.67 -2.17 16.67
C GLN A 19 -5.38 -0.78 16.09
N LEU A 20 -5.77 0.23 16.88
CA LEU A 20 -5.14 1.54 16.94
C LEU A 20 -5.15 2.35 15.62
N SER A 21 -6.33 2.68 15.11
CA SER A 21 -6.46 3.70 14.08
C SER A 21 -6.82 5.02 14.75
N ASN A 22 -5.87 5.94 14.77
CA ASN A 22 -6.14 7.34 15.06
C ASN A 22 -7.26 7.82 14.10
N PRO A 23 -8.44 8.24 14.58
CA PRO A 23 -9.66 8.31 13.79
C PRO A 23 -9.70 9.40 12.71
N ASN A 24 -8.61 10.15 12.48
CA ASN A 24 -8.65 11.38 11.70
C ASN A 24 -8.19 11.26 10.24
N ARG A 25 -7.75 10.09 9.75
CA ARG A 25 -7.30 9.92 8.34
C ARG A 25 -7.72 8.58 7.74
N GLU A 26 -8.41 8.64 6.59
CA GLU A 26 -8.85 7.45 5.85
C GLU A 26 -7.66 6.54 5.46
N PRO A 27 -7.70 5.25 5.82
CA PRO A 27 -6.68 4.27 5.49
C PRO A 27 -6.65 3.97 3.99
N VAL A 28 -5.46 3.74 3.43
CA VAL A 28 -5.28 3.42 1.99
C VAL A 28 -4.70 2.03 1.82
N VAL A 29 -5.38 1.15 1.08
CA VAL A 29 -4.85 -0.18 0.75
C VAL A 29 -4.24 -0.16 -0.65
N LEU A 30 -2.93 -0.44 -0.74
CA LEU A 30 -2.18 -0.53 -1.99
C LEU A 30 -2.30 -1.92 -2.59
N ARG A 31 -2.57 -2.03 -3.89
CA ARG A 31 -2.64 -3.31 -4.59
C ARG A 31 -1.62 -3.33 -5.71
N LEU A 32 -0.75 -4.33 -5.74
CA LEU A 32 0.26 -4.43 -6.79
C LEU A 32 -0.36 -4.79 -8.15
N GLU A 33 -1.43 -5.58 -8.14
CA GLU A 33 -2.22 -5.95 -9.34
C GLU A 33 -2.88 -4.75 -10.03
N ASP A 34 -3.25 -3.72 -9.27
CA ASP A 34 -3.91 -2.50 -9.76
C ASP A 34 -2.91 -1.39 -10.10
N MET A 35 -1.62 -1.59 -9.78
CA MET A 35 -0.59 -0.58 -10.00
C MET A 35 -0.34 -0.38 -11.49
N PRO A 36 -0.23 0.89 -11.94
CA PRO A 36 0.18 1.19 -13.29
C PRO A 36 1.61 0.68 -13.50
N GLY A 37 1.80 -0.09 -14.56
CA GLY A 37 3.11 -0.59 -14.95
C GLY A 37 3.01 -1.81 -15.85
N ALA A 38 3.81 -1.79 -16.92
CA ALA A 38 3.89 -2.89 -17.88
C ALA A 38 4.69 -4.07 -17.34
N THR A 39 5.61 -3.82 -16.40
CA THR A 39 6.47 -4.82 -15.78
C THR A 39 6.29 -4.85 -14.27
N LEU A 40 6.63 -5.98 -13.65
CA LEU A 40 6.58 -6.17 -12.20
C LEU A 40 7.43 -5.10 -11.47
N ARG A 41 8.63 -4.82 -11.98
CA ARG A 41 9.51 -3.76 -11.45
C ARG A 41 8.87 -2.38 -11.44
N ASP A 42 8.18 -2.01 -12.51
CA ASP A 42 7.50 -0.70 -12.60
C ASP A 42 6.40 -0.59 -11.53
N ARG A 43 5.63 -1.66 -11.34
CA ARG A 43 4.60 -1.75 -10.29
C ARG A 43 5.21 -1.70 -8.89
N LEU A 44 6.34 -2.36 -8.65
CA LEU A 44 7.07 -2.34 -7.39
C LEU A 44 7.66 -0.95 -7.10
N GLN A 45 8.19 -0.28 -8.12
CA GLN A 45 8.65 1.10 -8.02
C GLN A 45 7.49 2.04 -7.66
N CYS A 46 6.34 1.91 -8.31
CA CYS A 46 5.15 2.68 -7.94
C CYS A 46 4.67 2.36 -6.51
N ALA A 47 4.67 1.09 -6.09
CA ALA A 47 4.24 0.69 -4.75
C ALA A 47 5.17 1.24 -3.65
N SER A 48 6.48 1.13 -3.84
CA SER A 48 7.47 1.66 -2.90
C SER A 48 7.43 3.19 -2.80
N TYR A 49 7.23 3.88 -3.92
CA TYR A 49 6.97 5.33 -3.95
C TYR A 49 5.71 5.67 -3.15
N GLN A 50 4.65 4.89 -3.32
CA GLN A 50 3.37 5.14 -2.68
C GLN A 50 3.41 4.94 -1.16
N VAL A 51 4.10 3.90 -0.69
CA VAL A 51 4.39 3.65 0.73
C VAL A 51 5.13 4.85 1.35
N ASN A 52 6.19 5.33 0.69
CA ASN A 52 6.94 6.49 1.17
C ASN A 52 6.07 7.75 1.23
N ARG A 53 5.23 7.97 0.20
CA ARG A 53 4.32 9.12 0.14
C ARG A 53 3.26 9.08 1.25
N LEU A 54 2.61 7.94 1.47
CA LEU A 54 1.60 7.76 2.52
C LEU A 54 2.20 7.90 3.92
N PHE A 55 3.40 7.36 4.11
CA PHE A 55 4.17 7.54 5.34
C PHE A 55 4.49 9.02 5.61
N ARG A 56 4.97 9.77 4.60
CA ARG A 56 5.21 11.22 4.72
C ARG A 56 3.93 12.01 4.99
N GLN A 57 2.80 11.55 4.47
CA GLN A 57 1.49 12.12 4.76
C GLN A 57 0.93 11.70 6.13
N GLY A 58 1.62 10.85 6.90
CA GLY A 58 1.10 10.35 8.17
C GLY A 58 -0.24 9.63 8.03
N ARG A 59 -0.49 9.01 6.87
CA ARG A 59 -1.73 8.28 6.61
C ARG A 59 -1.50 6.78 6.90
N PRO A 60 -2.45 6.09 7.52
CA PRO A 60 -2.40 4.63 7.61
C PRO A 60 -2.46 4.02 6.22
N PHE A 61 -1.61 3.02 5.95
CA PHE A 61 -1.57 2.35 4.65
C PHE A 61 -1.43 0.85 4.80
N GLY A 62 -2.10 0.09 3.92
CA GLY A 62 -2.02 -1.36 3.81
C GLY A 62 -1.45 -1.77 2.45
N LEU A 63 -1.11 -3.05 2.31
CA LEU A 63 -0.55 -3.61 1.08
C LEU A 63 -1.25 -4.94 0.76
N ARG A 64 -1.54 -5.17 -0.50
CA ARG A 64 -2.09 -6.42 -1.01
C ARG A 64 -1.26 -6.92 -2.18
N LEU A 65 -0.74 -8.14 -2.05
CA LEU A 65 0.28 -8.68 -2.93
C LEU A 65 0.06 -10.20 -3.10
N ARG A 66 -0.24 -10.66 -4.32
CA ARG A 66 -0.51 -12.08 -4.69
C ARG A 66 -1.28 -12.89 -3.63
N GLY A 67 -2.37 -12.32 -3.11
CA GLY A 67 -3.23 -12.97 -2.10
C GLY A 67 -2.84 -12.74 -0.64
N ARG A 68 -1.65 -12.20 -0.35
CA ARG A 68 -1.31 -11.69 0.98
C ARG A 68 -1.98 -10.33 1.19
N HIS A 69 -2.66 -10.19 2.32
CA HIS A 69 -3.30 -8.95 2.74
C HIS A 69 -2.60 -8.42 4.00
N PHE A 70 -2.05 -7.22 3.90
CA PHE A 70 -1.49 -6.46 5.02
C PHE A 70 -2.47 -5.35 5.39
N ALA A 71 -3.00 -5.42 6.61
CA ALA A 71 -3.94 -4.46 7.12
C ALA A 71 -3.33 -3.04 7.16
N PRO A 72 -4.15 -1.98 7.01
CA PRO A 72 -3.68 -0.62 7.12
C PRO A 72 -3.14 -0.35 8.52
N ALA A 73 -1.86 0.00 8.60
CA ALA A 73 -1.24 0.41 9.86
C ALA A 73 -0.36 1.64 9.64
N GLN A 74 0.08 2.21 10.75
CA GLN A 74 0.92 3.39 10.79
C GLN A 74 2.17 3.09 11.62
N GLY A 75 3.28 3.73 11.25
CA GLY A 75 4.53 3.67 12.01
C GLY A 75 5.72 3.25 11.17
N ARG A 76 6.91 3.50 11.71
CA ARG A 76 8.18 3.20 11.03
C ARG A 76 8.37 1.69 10.83
N HIS A 77 7.98 0.88 11.82
CA HIS A 77 8.06 -0.58 11.71
C HIS A 77 7.17 -1.11 10.59
N HIS A 78 5.94 -0.59 10.47
CA HIS A 78 5.03 -0.97 9.39
C HIS A 78 5.58 -0.60 8.02
N LYS A 79 6.12 0.62 7.87
CA LYS A 79 6.83 1.03 6.64
C LYS A 79 7.93 0.04 6.24
N LEU A 80 8.81 -0.30 7.19
CA LEU A 80 9.92 -1.22 6.93
C LEU A 80 9.43 -2.60 6.54
N ARG A 81 8.41 -3.14 7.24
CA ARG A 81 7.79 -4.42 6.88
C ARG A 81 7.21 -4.40 5.47
N MET A 82 6.47 -3.36 5.08
CA MET A 82 5.91 -3.27 3.73
C MET A 82 7.00 -3.17 2.64
N LEU A 83 8.07 -2.40 2.89
CA LEU A 83 9.20 -2.32 1.95
C LEU A 83 9.95 -3.65 1.85
N ALA A 84 10.09 -4.39 2.95
CA ALA A 84 10.71 -5.71 2.95
C ALA A 84 9.88 -6.71 2.12
N GLU A 85 8.55 -6.74 2.28
CA GLU A 85 7.68 -7.61 1.48
C GLU A 85 7.73 -7.24 -0.01
N LEU A 86 7.80 -5.95 -0.34
CA LEU A 86 7.99 -5.50 -1.73
C LEU A 86 9.35 -5.94 -2.29
N ALA A 87 10.41 -5.91 -1.48
CA ALA A 87 11.75 -6.35 -1.89
C ALA A 87 11.82 -7.88 -2.10
N VAL A 88 11.21 -8.66 -1.21
CA VAL A 88 11.09 -10.13 -1.39
C VAL A 88 10.35 -10.44 -2.69
N HIS A 89 9.35 -9.62 -3.04
CA HIS A 89 8.61 -9.82 -4.27
C HIS A 89 9.32 -9.38 -5.55
N ASP A 90 10.39 -8.57 -5.46
CA ASP A 90 11.25 -8.25 -6.61
C ASP A 90 12.17 -9.41 -7.00
N GLN A 91 12.45 -10.31 -6.06
CA GLN A 91 13.40 -11.43 -6.22
C GLN A 91 12.74 -12.74 -6.71
N ASP A 92 11.41 -12.79 -6.84
CA ASP A 92 10.62 -13.94 -7.32
C ASP A 92 10.12 -13.70 -8.75
#